data_AF-A0A1Y5ZYA9-F1
#
_entry.id   AF-A0A1Y5ZYA9-F1
#
_cell.length_a   1.000
_cell.length_b   1.000
_cell.length_c   1.000
_cell.angle_alpha   90.00
_cell.angle_beta   90.00
_cell.angle_gamma   90.00
#
_symmetry.space_group_name_H-M   'P 1'
#
loop_
_entity.id
_entity.type
_entity.pdbx_description
1 polymer ?
#
loop_
_entity_poly.entity_id
_entity_poly.type
_entity_poly.pdbx_seq_one_letter_code
_entity_poly.pdbx_strand_id
1 'polypeptide(L)'
;MTFQYFLGNKLGMPFIQKYGKYVFLTSKKINLTKIWFDKYGYFLIFIAFFIPGVRHFTGYFAGIINLPFRRFAMTIYSGALFWVSFFLIGGYWLGENLDEIFQILGQHIWEILFGMIIITLIIRFRKNIKHMILKRIN
;
A
#
# COMPACT_ATOMS: atom_id res chain seq x y z
N MET A 1 -4.50 12.29 -1.66
CA MET A 1 -5.78 11.58 -1.89
C MET A 1 -6.81 12.46 -2.60
N THR A 2 -7.00 13.70 -2.18
CA THR A 2 -7.96 14.64 -2.78
C THR A 2 -7.73 14.91 -4.26
N PHE A 3 -6.49 15.22 -4.66
CA PHE A 3 -6.15 15.39 -6.09
C PHE A 3 -6.46 14.14 -6.92
N GLN A 4 -6.12 12.95 -6.40
CA GLN A 4 -6.39 11.66 -7.07
C GLN A 4 -7.89 11.39 -7.21
N TYR A 5 -8.69 11.79 -6.21
CA TYR A 5 -10.15 11.72 -6.30
C TYR A 5 -10.69 12.61 -7.41
N PHE A 6 -10.29 13.89 -7.45
CA PHE A 6 -10.74 14.79 -8.51
C PHE A 6 -10.25 14.36 -9.89
N LEU A 7 -9.04 13.82 -9.98
CA LEU A 7 -8.49 13.27 -11.21
C LEU A 7 -9.29 12.04 -11.66
N GLY A 8 -9.59 11.10 -10.76
CA GLY A 8 -10.45 9.94 -11.04
C GLY A 8 -11.88 10.33 -11.42
N ASN A 9 -12.44 11.34 -10.74
CA ASN A 9 -13.79 11.85 -11.00
C ASN A 9 -13.89 12.56 -12.36
N LYS A 10 -12.88 13.37 -12.72
CA LYS A 10 -12.83 14.11 -13.99
C LYS A 10 -12.49 13.22 -15.18
N LEU A 11 -11.64 12.21 -14.99
CA LEU A 11 -11.40 11.18 -16.01
C LEU A 11 -12.68 10.36 -16.24
N GLY A 12 -13.37 9.98 -15.17
CA GLY A 12 -14.68 9.33 -15.25
C GLY A 12 -14.70 8.02 -16.04
N MET A 13 -15.90 7.41 -16.15
CA MET A 13 -16.13 6.20 -16.94
C MET A 13 -15.82 6.36 -18.46
N PRO A 14 -16.14 7.47 -19.15
CA PRO A 14 -15.90 7.55 -20.60
C PRO A 14 -14.41 7.61 -20.98
N PHE A 15 -13.55 8.25 -20.18
CA PHE A 15 -12.11 8.23 -20.45
C PHE A 15 -11.49 6.86 -20.17
N ILE A 16 -11.99 6.15 -19.16
CA ILE A 16 -11.53 4.80 -18.82
C ILE A 16 -11.97 3.76 -19.84
N GLN A 17 -13.15 3.89 -20.45
CA GLN A 17 -13.52 3.01 -21.57
C GLN A 17 -12.58 3.17 -22.76
N LYS A 18 -12.03 4.37 -22.99
CA LYS A 18 -11.13 4.66 -24.12
C LYS A 18 -9.65 4.37 -23.83
N TYR A 19 -9.17 4.65 -22.61
CA TYR A 19 -7.75 4.56 -22.24
C TYR A 19 -7.45 3.63 -21.05
N GLY A 20 -8.46 2.97 -20.47
CA GLY A 20 -8.32 2.11 -19.27
C GLY A 20 -7.32 0.96 -19.44
N LYS A 21 -7.08 0.51 -20.67
CA LYS A 21 -6.05 -0.51 -21.01
C LYS A 21 -4.63 -0.04 -20.69
N TYR A 22 -4.34 1.26 -20.81
CA TYR A 22 -3.00 1.83 -20.56
C TYR A 22 -2.72 2.11 -19.08
N VAL A 23 -3.78 2.23 -18.26
CA VAL A 23 -3.69 2.57 -16.83
C VAL A 23 -3.99 1.37 -15.92
N PHE A 24 -4.07 0.16 -16.46
CA PHE A 24 -4.45 -1.07 -15.75
C PHE A 24 -5.81 -1.01 -15.02
N LEU A 25 -6.64 -0.02 -15.36
CA LEU A 25 -7.99 0.23 -14.83
C LEU A 25 -9.02 -0.30 -15.84
N THR A 26 -9.19 -1.62 -15.85
CA THR A 26 -10.18 -2.29 -16.70
C THR A 26 -11.58 -2.20 -16.07
N SER A 27 -12.63 -2.13 -16.89
CA SER A 27 -14.03 -2.16 -16.44
C SER A 27 -14.33 -3.30 -15.46
N LYS A 28 -13.72 -4.47 -15.64
CA LYS A 28 -13.84 -5.62 -14.72
C LYS A 28 -13.36 -5.30 -13.30
N LYS A 29 -12.22 -4.60 -13.16
CA LYS A 29 -11.67 -4.21 -11.85
C LYS A 29 -12.52 -3.14 -11.18
N ILE A 30 -13.03 -2.17 -11.95
CA ILE A 30 -13.91 -1.12 -11.42
C ILE A 30 -15.21 -1.73 -10.91
N ASN A 31 -15.79 -2.68 -11.65
CA ASN A 31 -16.99 -3.38 -11.19
C ASN A 31 -16.71 -4.21 -9.93
N LEU A 32 -15.54 -4.85 -9.86
CA LEU A 32 -15.08 -5.52 -8.65
C LEU A 32 -15.01 -4.51 -7.48
N THR A 33 -14.39 -3.35 -7.66
CA THR A 33 -14.30 -2.33 -6.62
C THR A 33 -15.68 -1.85 -6.16
N LYS A 34 -16.67 -1.73 -7.07
CA LYS A 34 -18.06 -1.44 -6.69
C LYS A 34 -18.68 -2.53 -5.83
N ILE A 35 -18.55 -3.80 -6.21
CA ILE A 35 -19.08 -4.94 -5.42
C ILE A 35 -18.47 -4.94 -4.01
N TRP A 36 -17.16 -4.71 -3.92
CA TRP A 36 -16.46 -4.67 -2.63
C TRP A 36 -16.89 -3.46 -1.81
N PHE A 37 -17.12 -2.31 -2.45
CA PHE A 37 -17.64 -1.13 -1.80
C PHE A 37 -19.09 -1.33 -1.33
N ASP A 38 -19.94 -2.01 -2.07
CA ASP A 38 -21.30 -2.35 -1.60
C ASP A 38 -21.25 -3.26 -0.36
N LYS A 39 -20.28 -4.18 -0.31
CA LYS A 39 -20.12 -5.11 0.81
C LYS A 39 -19.52 -4.47 2.08
N TYR A 40 -18.48 -3.64 1.92
CA TYR A 40 -17.68 -3.14 3.05
C TYR A 40 -17.78 -1.61 3.25
N GLY A 41 -18.39 -0.89 2.31
CA GLY A 41 -18.60 0.54 2.37
C GLY A 41 -17.32 1.35 2.56
N TYR A 42 -17.43 2.42 3.36
CA TYR A 42 -16.32 3.31 3.68
C TYR A 42 -15.24 2.64 4.52
N PHE A 43 -15.54 1.55 5.23
CA PHE A 43 -14.54 0.79 5.97
C PHE A 43 -13.46 0.20 5.05
N LEU A 44 -13.83 -0.16 3.81
CA LEU A 44 -12.87 -0.59 2.79
C LEU A 44 -11.81 0.48 2.51
N ILE A 45 -12.23 1.75 2.42
CA ILE A 45 -11.33 2.89 2.14
C ILE A 45 -10.40 3.10 3.34
N PHE A 46 -10.93 2.97 4.55
CA PHE A 46 -10.16 3.07 5.77
C PHE A 46 -9.06 2.01 5.80
N ILE A 47 -9.39 0.72 5.61
CA ILE A 47 -8.38 -0.36 5.57
C ILE A 47 -7.39 -0.17 4.41
N ALA A 48 -7.88 0.18 3.21
CA ALA A 48 -7.05 0.38 2.04
C ALA A 48 -6.01 1.49 2.23
N PHE A 49 -6.23 2.42 3.16
CA PHE A 49 -5.28 3.47 3.51
C PHE A 49 -4.01 2.91 4.20
N PHE A 50 -4.15 1.85 5.01
CA PHE A 50 -3.05 1.24 5.75
C PHE A 50 -2.18 0.32 4.90
N ILE A 51 -2.67 -0.11 3.73
CA ILE A 51 -1.94 -1.00 2.83
C ILE A 51 -1.04 -0.17 1.90
N PRO A 52 0.30 -0.29 2.00
CA PRO A 52 1.23 0.41 1.11
C PRO A 52 1.00 0.02 -0.35
N GLY A 53 1.18 0.98 -1.26
CA GLY A 53 0.82 0.81 -2.67
C GLY A 53 -0.67 1.03 -2.92
N VAL A 54 -1.54 0.25 -2.27
CA VAL A 54 -3.01 0.34 -2.45
C VAL A 54 -3.53 1.73 -2.09
N ARG A 55 -3.04 2.34 -1.02
CA ARG A 55 -3.47 3.68 -0.57
C ARG A 55 -3.46 4.72 -1.70
N HIS A 56 -2.46 4.68 -2.58
CA HIS A 56 -2.32 5.64 -3.68
C HIS A 56 -3.37 5.44 -4.77
N PHE A 57 -3.90 4.21 -4.89
CA PHE A 57 -4.96 3.87 -5.82
C PHE A 57 -6.35 4.18 -5.28
N THR A 58 -6.54 4.16 -3.96
CA THR A 58 -7.84 4.35 -3.30
C THR A 58 -8.52 5.66 -3.71
N GLY A 59 -7.75 6.74 -3.85
CA GLY A 59 -8.27 8.04 -4.31
C GLY A 59 -8.78 8.00 -5.76
N TYR A 60 -8.03 7.38 -6.67
CA TYR A 60 -8.47 7.22 -8.06
C TYR A 60 -9.75 6.41 -8.15
N PHE A 61 -9.79 5.26 -7.49
CA PHE A 61 -10.97 4.39 -7.50
C PHE A 61 -12.20 5.11 -6.97
N ALA A 62 -12.11 5.77 -5.81
CA ALA A 62 -13.21 6.51 -5.22
C ALA A 62 -13.76 7.62 -6.13
N GLY A 63 -12.88 8.32 -6.86
CA GLY A 63 -13.29 9.30 -7.87
C GLY A 63 -13.98 8.65 -9.06
N ILE A 64 -13.44 7.54 -9.58
CA ILE A 64 -13.97 6.83 -10.74
C ILE A 64 -15.39 6.30 -10.48
N ILE A 65 -15.62 5.70 -9.30
CA ILE A 65 -16.95 5.20 -8.93
C ILE A 65 -17.88 6.31 -8.41
N ASN A 66 -17.47 7.59 -8.48
CA ASN A 66 -18.27 8.75 -8.10
C ASN A 66 -18.77 8.69 -6.64
N LEU A 67 -17.91 8.29 -5.69
CA LEU A 67 -18.28 8.37 -4.27
C LEU A 67 -18.50 9.82 -3.85
N PRO A 68 -19.45 10.12 -2.94
CA PRO A 68 -19.63 11.47 -2.44
C PRO A 68 -18.37 11.95 -1.72
N PHE A 69 -17.76 13.02 -2.25
CA PHE A 69 -16.47 13.54 -1.79
C PHE A 69 -16.42 13.76 -0.28
N ARG A 70 -17.48 14.32 0.31
CA ARG A 70 -17.54 14.60 1.75
C ARG A 70 -17.31 13.35 2.60
N ARG A 71 -18.01 12.25 2.31
CA ARG A 71 -17.90 11.01 3.08
C ARG A 71 -16.53 10.35 2.85
N PHE A 72 -16.08 10.30 1.60
CA PHE A 72 -14.75 9.82 1.25
C PHE A 72 -13.63 10.59 1.99
N ALA A 73 -13.69 11.91 1.98
CA ALA A 73 -12.71 12.77 2.62
C ALA A 73 -12.71 12.58 4.14
N MET A 74 -13.88 12.53 4.78
CA MET A 74 -13.99 12.26 6.22
C MET A 74 -13.34 10.94 6.60
N THR A 75 -13.58 9.86 5.84
CA THR A 75 -12.99 8.55 6.10
C THR A 75 -11.47 8.51 5.90
N ILE A 76 -10.96 9.15 4.85
CA ILE A 76 -9.50 9.18 4.62
C ILE A 76 -8.80 10.07 5.62
N TYR A 77 -9.37 11.24 5.95
CA TYR A 77 -8.75 12.12 6.92
C TYR A 77 -8.77 11.52 8.33
N SER A 78 -9.82 10.80 8.71
CA SER A 78 -9.80 10.06 9.98
C SER A 78 -8.74 8.95 9.98
N GLY A 79 -8.60 8.20 8.88
CA GLY A 79 -7.53 7.21 8.73
C GLY A 79 -6.13 7.81 8.76
N ALA A 80 -5.94 8.96 8.11
CA ALA A 80 -4.68 9.68 8.12
C ALA A 80 -4.34 10.23 9.51
N LEU A 81 -5.31 10.81 10.22
CA LEU A 81 -5.13 11.26 11.60
C LEU A 81 -4.76 10.09 12.52
N PHE A 82 -5.49 8.98 12.43
CA PHE A 82 -5.18 7.79 13.21
C PHE A 82 -3.77 7.28 12.94
N TRP A 83 -3.38 7.22 11.66
CA TRP A 83 -2.02 6.80 11.27
C TRP A 83 -0.95 7.75 11.81
N VAL A 84 -1.11 9.05 11.61
CA VAL A 84 -0.13 10.04 12.10
C VAL A 84 -0.02 9.99 13.62
N SER A 85 -1.14 9.93 14.35
CA SER A 85 -1.13 9.80 15.80
C SER A 85 -0.44 8.51 16.26
N PHE A 86 -0.68 7.39 15.59
CA PHE A 86 -0.01 6.12 15.91
C PHE A 86 1.51 6.23 15.78
N PHE A 87 2.01 6.84 14.70
CA PHE A 87 3.45 7.05 14.50
C PHE A 87 4.03 8.12 15.42
N LEU A 88 3.29 9.18 15.74
CA LEU A 88 3.75 10.22 16.65
C LEU A 88 3.88 9.68 18.08
N ILE A 89 2.90 8.92 18.56
CA ILE A 89 2.96 8.28 19.87
C ILE A 89 4.10 7.27 19.88
N GLY A 90 4.15 6.35 18.91
CA GLY A 90 5.26 5.38 18.82
C GLY A 90 6.63 6.04 18.74
N GLY A 91 6.74 7.12 17.96
CA GLY A 91 7.97 7.90 17.82
C GLY A 91 8.34 8.70 19.07
N TYR A 92 7.36 9.18 19.84
CA TYR A 92 7.60 9.86 21.12
C TYR A 92 8.19 8.89 22.16
N TRP A 93 7.60 7.70 22.28
CA TRP A 93 8.09 6.65 23.19
C TRP A 93 9.46 6.09 22.77
N LEU A 94 9.70 5.89 21.47
CA LEU A 94 11.03 5.53 20.98
C LEU A 94 12.03 6.70 21.12
N GLY A 95 11.52 7.93 21.02
CA GLY A 95 12.22 9.21 21.12
C GLY A 95 13.17 9.30 22.32
N GLU A 96 12.65 8.92 23.49
CA GLU A 96 13.38 8.98 24.76
C GLU A 96 14.56 8.00 24.82
N ASN A 97 14.57 6.95 23.99
CA ASN A 97 15.65 5.96 23.93
C ASN A 97 16.43 6.04 22.60
N LEU A 98 16.23 7.08 21.78
CA LEU A 98 16.85 7.16 20.46
C LEU A 98 18.37 7.15 20.54
N ASP A 99 18.96 7.83 21.52
CA ASP A 99 20.42 7.87 21.65
C ASP A 99 21.02 6.48 21.95
N GLU A 100 20.37 5.70 22.83
CA GLU A 100 20.78 4.31 23.11
C GLU A 100 20.55 3.40 21.90
N ILE A 101 19.40 3.55 21.21
CA ILE A 101 19.08 2.79 20.01
C ILE A 101 20.06 3.11 18.88
N PHE A 102 20.43 4.37 18.67
CA PHE A 102 21.39 4.79 17.65
C PHE A 102 22.82 4.33 17.99
N GLN A 103 23.20 4.28 19.27
CA GLN A 103 24.48 3.70 19.68
C GLN A 103 24.56 2.19 19.40
N ILE A 104 23.52 1.43 19.80
CA ILE A 104 23.45 -0.02 19.57
C ILE A 104 23.40 -0.32 18.07
N LEU A 105 22.55 0.40 17.32
CA LEU A 105 22.45 0.28 15.86
C LEU A 105 23.76 0.63 15.17
N GLY A 106 24.44 1.71 15.57
CA GLY A 106 25.72 2.10 15.01
C GLY A 106 26.81 1.05 15.22
N GLN A 107 26.85 0.43 16.40
CA GLN A 107 27.80 -0.61 16.73
C GLN A 107 27.51 -1.94 16.00
N HIS A 108 26.24 -2.29 15.80
CA HIS A 108 25.83 -3.58 15.22
C HIS A 108 25.37 -3.48 13.76
N ILE A 109 25.51 -2.31 13.12
CA ILE A 109 25.02 -2.07 11.75
C ILE A 109 25.62 -3.09 10.77
N TRP A 110 26.90 -3.42 10.93
CA TRP A 110 27.60 -4.37 10.08
C TRP A 110 27.11 -5.80 10.28
N GLU A 111 26.78 -6.19 11.51
CA GLU A 111 26.24 -7.51 11.83
C GLU A 111 24.83 -7.69 11.27
N ILE A 112 23.98 -6.66 11.39
CA ILE A 112 22.63 -6.64 10.85
C ILE A 112 22.67 -6.72 9.32
N LEU A 113 23.54 -5.93 8.67
CA LEU A 113 23.73 -5.95 7.22
C LEU A 113 24.26 -7.31 6.74
N PHE A 114 25.23 -7.89 7.45
CA PHE A 114 25.78 -9.19 7.13
C PHE A 114 24.73 -10.30 7.27
N GLY A 115 23.92 -10.26 8.33
CA GLY A 115 22.78 -11.16 8.52
C GLY A 115 21.74 -11.05 7.40
N MET A 116 21.37 -9.82 6.99
CA MET A 116 20.46 -9.59 5.87
C MET A 116 21.01 -10.13 4.54
N ILE A 117 22.31 -9.96 4.28
CA ILE A 117 22.98 -10.48 3.08
C ILE A 117 22.95 -12.02 3.10
N ILE A 118 23.31 -12.66 4.22
CA ILE A 118 23.28 -14.12 4.36
C ILE A 118 21.86 -14.66 4.14
N ILE A 119 20.84 -14.05 4.77
CA ILE A 119 19.44 -14.46 4.60
C ILE A 119 19.03 -14.35 3.12
N THR A 120 19.39 -13.26 2.45
CA THR A 120 19.08 -13.04 1.03
C THR A 120 19.77 -14.09 0.15
N LEU A 121 21.04 -14.41 0.42
CA LEU A 121 21.78 -15.45 -0.27
C LEU A 121 21.16 -16.84 -0.04
N ILE A 122 20.79 -17.19 1.19
CA ILE A 122 20.12 -18.46 1.51
C ILE A 122 18.80 -18.57 0.73
N ILE A 123 17.98 -17.53 0.73
CA ILE A 123 16.71 -17.52 -0.02
C ILE A 123 16.98 -17.70 -1.52
N ARG A 124 17.99 -17.02 -2.07
CA ARG A 124 18.35 -17.09 -3.49
C ARG A 124 18.91 -18.47 -3.86
N PHE A 125 19.74 -19.07 -3.01
CA PHE A 125 20.25 -20.43 -3.18
C PHE A 125 19.12 -21.46 -3.12
N ARG A 126 18.20 -21.36 -2.15
CA ARG A 126 17.02 -22.25 -2.07
C ARG A 126 16.14 -22.14 -3.32
N LYS A 127 15.94 -20.93 -3.84
CA LYS A 127 15.20 -20.70 -5.10
C LYS A 127 15.93 -21.30 -6.32
N ASN A 128 17.24 -21.11 -6.44
CA ASN A 128 18.04 -21.67 -7.53
C ASN A 128 18.09 -23.20 -7.50
N ILE A 129 18.26 -23.81 -6.33
CA ILE A 129 18.25 -25.27 -6.17
C ILE A 129 16.88 -25.84 -6.54
N LYS A 130 15.79 -25.23 -6.04
CA LYS A 130 14.42 -25.64 -6.39
C LYS A 130 14.17 -25.52 -7.90
N HIS A 131 14.67 -24.47 -8.53
CA HIS A 131 14.54 -24.27 -9.98
C HIS A 131 15.34 -25.32 -10.78
N MET A 132 16.55 -25.66 -10.34
CA MET A 132 17.42 -26.66 -10.97
C MET A 132 16.86 -28.10 -10.83
N ILE A 133 16.25 -28.44 -9.69
CA ILE A 133 15.61 -29.75 -9.47
C ILE A 133 14.35 -29.89 -10.33
N LEU A 134 13.50 -28.85 -10.40
CA LEU A 134 12.28 -28.89 -11.22
C LEU A 134 12.57 -28.98 -12.72
N LYS A 135 13.69 -28.42 -13.19
CA LYS A 135 14.14 -28.53 -14.59
C LYS A 135 14.75 -29.90 -14.93
N ARG A 136 15.09 -30.72 -13.92
CA ARG A 136 15.66 -32.07 -14.10
C ARG A 136 14.61 -33.18 -14.08
N ILE A 137 13.41 -32.89 -13.57
CA ILE A 137 12.28 -33.84 -13.43
C ILE A 137 11.30 -33.73 -14.63
N ASN A 138 11.44 -32.70 -15.47
CA ASN A 138 10.62 -32.45 -16.66
C ASN A 138 11.50 -32.41 -17.91
#